data_AF-A0A954I9R5-F1
#
_entry.id   AF-A0A954I9R5-F1
#
_cell.length_a   1.000
_cell.length_b   1.000
_cell.length_c   1.000
_cell.angle_alpha   90.00
_cell.angle_beta   90.00
_cell.angle_gamma   90.00
#
_symmetry.space_group_name_H-M   'P 1'
#
loop_
_entity.id
_entity.type
_entity.pdbx_description
1 polymer ?
#
loop_
_entity_poly.entity_id
_entity_poly.type
_entity_poly.pdbx_seq_one_letter_code
_entity_poly.pdbx_strand_id
1 'polypeptide(L)'
;MTSCVLSGSDHDLSLDAASLPKFFPPPESDLVVFRVSCIRPAALAALLLWCSAAAGPAADIRFNRDIRPVLSARCVKCHGPDDAHREADLRLDTEAGIRQAFSGNLENSSGWERISSTDPDLVMPPPDSHSELEPAEREALRIWISDGGQWEGHWSFIPPVSAEVPWSDDVSRQTLASAHPEVASWIRNPIDAFVLRRLLDQGLIPNQDADRERLLRRVTLDLTGLPPTVAELDAFLADDSADAYEHAVD
;
A
#
# COMPACT_ATOMS: atom_id res chain seq x y z
N MET A 1 24.35 -75.00 23.12
CA MET A 1 24.17 -75.94 24.25
C MET A 1 23.92 -75.09 25.49
N THR A 2 22.65 -74.89 25.85
CA THR A 2 21.92 -75.64 26.88
C THR A 2 22.00 -74.85 28.20
N SER A 3 20.96 -74.08 28.54
CA SER A 3 19.88 -74.46 29.47
C SER A 3 20.41 -74.63 30.90
N CYS A 4 20.10 -73.75 31.86
CA CYS A 4 18.83 -73.60 32.60
C CYS A 4 18.91 -74.30 33.98
N VAL A 5 18.06 -73.84 34.91
CA VAL A 5 17.56 -74.49 36.16
C VAL A 5 18.27 -74.11 37.47
N LEU A 6 17.61 -73.81 38.61
CA LEU A 6 16.23 -73.44 39.03
C LEU A 6 16.33 -73.10 40.54
N SER A 7 15.44 -72.22 41.04
CA SER A 7 14.59 -72.38 42.25
C SER A 7 13.94 -71.01 42.51
N GLY A 8 12.62 -70.78 42.63
CA GLY A 8 11.47 -71.66 42.78
C GLY A 8 10.75 -71.38 44.11
N SER A 9 9.66 -70.60 44.08
CA SER A 9 8.48 -70.76 44.96
C SER A 9 7.36 -69.78 44.58
N ASP A 10 6.18 -70.35 44.35
CA ASP A 10 4.91 -69.80 43.88
C ASP A 10 4.17 -68.89 44.88
N HIS A 11 3.27 -68.03 44.39
CA HIS A 11 1.83 -68.04 44.76
C HIS A 11 1.00 -66.96 44.03
N ASP A 12 0.02 -67.48 43.28
CA ASP A 12 -1.36 -67.04 42.99
C ASP A 12 -1.78 -65.62 42.56
N LEU A 13 -2.57 -65.68 41.48
CA LEU A 13 -3.37 -64.64 40.82
C LEU A 13 -4.68 -64.35 41.58
N SER A 14 -5.01 -63.07 41.72
CA SER A 14 -6.40 -62.61 41.88
C SER A 14 -6.47 -61.14 41.47
N LEU A 15 -7.07 -60.86 40.31
CA LEU A 15 -7.38 -59.52 39.79
C LEU A 15 -8.87 -59.26 40.04
N ASP A 16 -9.17 -58.43 41.04
CA ASP A 16 -10.53 -57.98 41.32
C ASP A 16 -10.93 -56.84 40.40
N ALA A 17 -12.00 -57.10 39.63
CA ALA A 17 -12.73 -56.16 38.82
C ALA A 17 -13.81 -55.47 39.65
N ALA A 18 -13.60 -54.21 40.03
CA ALA A 18 -14.67 -53.35 40.53
C ALA A 18 -14.31 -51.87 40.35
N SER A 19 -15.01 -51.19 39.44
CA SER A 19 -15.34 -49.75 39.46
C SER A 19 -15.38 -49.17 38.04
N LEU A 20 -16.54 -49.29 37.40
CA LEU A 20 -16.94 -48.40 36.29
C LEU A 20 -17.84 -47.31 36.87
N PRO A 21 -17.52 -46.01 36.73
CA PRO A 21 -18.47 -44.95 37.06
C PRO A 21 -19.52 -44.80 35.95
N LYS A 22 -20.76 -44.59 36.42
CA LYS A 22 -22.03 -44.61 35.70
C LYS A 22 -22.20 -43.41 34.77
N PHE A 23 -22.78 -43.66 33.60
CA PHE A 23 -23.35 -42.68 32.67
C PHE A 23 -24.31 -41.72 33.41
N PHE A 24 -24.03 -40.42 33.33
CA PHE A 24 -24.93 -39.35 33.76
C PHE A 24 -25.84 -38.96 32.57
N PRO A 25 -27.17 -38.93 32.72
CA PRO A 25 -28.08 -38.42 31.69
C PRO A 25 -28.02 -36.87 31.59
N PRO A 26 -28.37 -36.29 30.43
CA PRO A 26 -28.37 -34.85 30.22
C PRO A 26 -29.48 -34.16 31.02
N PRO A 27 -29.27 -32.90 31.46
CA PRO A 27 -30.27 -32.15 32.20
C PRO A 27 -31.46 -31.74 31.32
N GLU A 28 -32.65 -31.85 31.89
CA GLU A 28 -33.93 -31.46 31.32
C GLU A 28 -34.00 -29.94 31.11
N SER A 29 -34.60 -29.55 29.98
CA SER A 29 -34.82 -28.16 29.58
C SER A 29 -35.98 -27.55 30.36
N ASP A 30 -35.66 -26.77 31.39
CA ASP A 30 -36.61 -25.85 32.01
C ASP A 30 -36.89 -24.67 31.07
N LEU A 31 -38.11 -24.64 30.55
CA LEU A 31 -38.69 -23.55 29.78
C LEU A 31 -38.77 -22.29 30.65
N VAL A 32 -37.73 -21.47 30.61
CA VAL A 32 -37.77 -20.10 31.15
C VAL A 32 -38.59 -19.24 30.20
N VAL A 33 -39.86 -19.03 30.57
CA VAL A 33 -40.75 -18.04 29.99
C VAL A 33 -40.17 -16.65 30.27
N PHE A 34 -39.41 -16.10 29.32
CA PHE A 34 -39.04 -14.69 29.34
C PHE A 34 -40.29 -13.85 29.10
N ARG A 35 -40.76 -13.19 30.15
CA ARG A 35 -41.74 -12.10 30.05
C ARG A 35 -41.14 -10.99 29.18
N VAL A 36 -41.73 -10.76 28.00
CA VAL A 36 -41.49 -9.58 27.18
C VAL A 36 -41.91 -8.36 27.99
N SER A 37 -40.95 -7.74 28.67
CA SER A 37 -41.14 -6.44 29.28
C SER A 37 -40.96 -5.39 28.18
N CYS A 38 -41.98 -4.56 28.01
CA CYS A 38 -42.10 -3.54 26.97
C CYS A 38 -40.91 -2.55 27.02
N ILE A 39 -39.88 -2.80 26.20
CA ILE A 39 -38.84 -1.81 25.92
C ILE A 39 -39.47 -0.75 25.02
N ARG A 40 -39.47 0.50 25.52
CA ARG A 40 -40.06 1.68 24.90
C ARG A 40 -39.53 1.91 23.47
N PRO A 41 -40.37 2.20 22.47
CA PRO A 41 -40.00 2.30 21.05
C PRO A 41 -39.41 3.67 20.70
N ALA A 42 -38.47 4.18 21.49
CA ALA A 42 -37.91 5.52 21.32
C ALA A 42 -36.38 5.54 21.14
N ALA A 43 -35.72 4.39 21.03
CA ALA A 43 -34.26 4.27 20.93
C ALA A 43 -33.77 3.66 19.60
N LEU A 44 -34.62 3.64 18.55
CA LEU A 44 -34.26 3.14 17.22
C LEU A 44 -34.15 4.24 16.14
N ALA A 45 -34.41 5.50 16.49
CA ALA A 45 -34.31 6.65 15.57
C ALA A 45 -32.96 7.39 15.62
N ALA A 46 -32.04 7.01 16.52
CA ALA A 46 -30.77 7.71 16.73
C ALA A 46 -29.55 7.01 16.09
N LEU A 47 -29.73 5.88 15.39
CA LEU A 47 -28.63 5.08 14.83
C LEU A 47 -28.47 5.18 13.30
N LEU A 48 -29.17 6.13 12.64
CA LEU A 48 -29.14 6.30 11.17
C LEU A 48 -28.56 7.64 10.69
N LEU A 49 -27.84 8.37 11.55
CA LEU A 49 -27.31 9.70 11.22
C LEU A 49 -25.78 9.82 11.41
N TRP A 50 -25.04 8.74 11.22
CA TRP A 50 -23.58 8.80 11.24
C TRP A 50 -22.92 7.98 10.12
N CYS A 51 -23.37 8.24 8.90
CA CYS A 51 -22.57 7.95 7.70
C CYS A 51 -22.27 9.31 7.03
N SER A 52 -21.50 10.15 7.71
CA SER A 52 -20.70 11.13 6.97
C SER A 52 -19.59 10.33 6.32
N ALA A 53 -19.82 9.95 5.06
CA ALA A 53 -18.73 9.61 4.18
C ALA A 53 -17.78 10.83 4.20
N ALA A 54 -16.60 10.65 4.79
CA ALA A 54 -15.52 11.59 4.59
C ALA A 54 -15.23 11.56 3.09
N ALA A 55 -15.77 12.52 2.36
CA ALA A 55 -15.26 12.85 1.05
C ALA A 55 -13.80 13.24 1.29
N GLY A 56 -12.88 12.30 1.00
CA GLY A 56 -11.47 12.61 0.95
C GLY A 56 -11.26 13.82 0.02
N PRO A 57 -10.17 14.57 0.19
CA PRO A 57 -9.86 15.64 -0.74
C PRO A 57 -9.98 15.10 -2.17
N ALA A 58 -10.72 15.81 -3.02
CA ALA A 58 -10.81 15.47 -4.43
C ALA A 58 -9.39 15.21 -4.92
N ALA A 59 -9.15 14.03 -5.49
CA ALA A 59 -7.83 13.67 -5.94
C ALA A 59 -7.38 14.75 -6.94
N ASP A 60 -6.31 15.47 -6.61
CA ASP A 60 -5.68 16.43 -7.51
C ASP A 60 -5.12 15.64 -8.69
N ILE A 61 -5.88 15.43 -9.76
CA ILE A 61 -5.45 14.63 -10.91
C ILE A 61 -4.57 15.49 -11.82
N ARG A 62 -3.32 15.07 -12.02
CA ARG A 62 -2.36 15.76 -12.88
C ARG A 62 -2.07 14.95 -14.13
N PHE A 63 -1.95 15.63 -15.26
CA PHE A 63 -1.78 14.97 -16.55
C PHE A 63 -0.51 14.12 -16.57
N ASN A 64 0.64 14.67 -16.19
CA ASN A 64 1.90 13.93 -16.29
C ASN A 64 2.01 12.78 -15.26
N ARG A 65 1.42 12.93 -14.08
CA ARG A 65 1.52 11.95 -12.99
C ARG A 65 0.51 10.81 -13.15
N ASP A 66 -0.73 11.15 -13.47
CA ASP A 66 -1.86 10.22 -13.35
C ASP A 66 -2.43 9.80 -14.72
N ILE A 67 -2.40 10.68 -15.73
CA ILE A 67 -3.08 10.44 -17.02
C ILE A 67 -2.13 9.95 -18.11
N ARG A 68 -0.97 10.59 -18.28
CA ARG A 68 0.03 10.23 -19.29
C ARG A 68 0.45 8.75 -19.18
N PRO A 69 0.67 8.17 -17.99
CA PRO A 69 0.98 6.74 -17.87
C PRO A 69 -0.15 5.85 -18.39
N VAL A 70 -1.41 6.19 -18.09
CA VAL A 70 -2.59 5.46 -18.56
C VAL A 70 -2.68 5.52 -20.09
N LEU A 71 -2.59 6.72 -20.67
CA LEU A 71 -2.63 6.89 -22.13
C LEU A 71 -1.47 6.16 -22.82
N SER A 72 -0.27 6.24 -22.25
CA SER A 72 0.91 5.55 -22.78
C SER A 72 0.75 4.03 -22.75
N ALA A 73 0.15 3.49 -21.68
CA ALA A 73 -0.03 2.06 -21.51
C ALA A 73 -1.20 1.49 -22.33
N ARG A 74 -2.31 2.24 -22.44
CA ARG A 74 -3.59 1.74 -22.97
C ARG A 74 -3.94 2.25 -24.36
N CYS A 75 -3.41 3.40 -24.80
CA CYS A 75 -3.94 4.10 -25.97
C CYS A 75 -2.89 4.41 -27.05
N VAL A 76 -1.66 4.77 -26.65
CA VAL A 76 -0.62 5.24 -27.59
C VAL A 76 -0.16 4.15 -28.57
N LYS A 77 -0.38 2.86 -28.29
CA LYS A 77 -0.07 1.78 -29.24
C LYS A 77 -0.80 1.94 -30.57
N CYS A 78 -2.09 2.31 -30.54
CA CYS A 78 -2.91 2.51 -31.75
C CYS A 78 -3.15 3.99 -32.07
N HIS A 79 -2.95 4.90 -31.12
CA HIS A 79 -3.15 6.35 -31.31
C HIS A 79 -1.87 7.15 -31.02
N GLY A 80 -0.72 6.63 -31.46
CA GLY A 80 0.60 7.20 -31.21
C GLY A 80 1.34 7.64 -32.47
N PRO A 81 2.67 7.78 -32.40
CA PRO A 81 3.47 8.32 -33.50
C PRO A 81 3.67 7.35 -34.68
N ASP A 82 3.32 6.07 -34.53
CA ASP A 82 3.51 5.06 -35.59
C ASP A 82 2.38 5.13 -36.63
N ASP A 83 2.65 5.79 -37.76
CA ASP A 83 1.72 5.94 -38.88
C ASP A 83 1.17 4.61 -39.41
N ALA A 84 1.95 3.52 -39.36
CA ALA A 84 1.54 2.24 -39.94
C ALA A 84 0.45 1.52 -39.14
N HIS A 85 0.38 1.80 -37.83
CA HIS A 85 -0.60 1.22 -36.90
C HIS A 85 -1.57 2.27 -36.34
N ARG A 86 -1.46 3.53 -36.79
CA ARG A 86 -2.27 4.61 -36.26
C ARG A 86 -3.72 4.52 -36.74
N GLU A 87 -4.62 4.42 -35.78
CA GLU A 87 -6.06 4.46 -36.01
C GLU A 87 -6.60 5.89 -35.92
N ALA A 88 -7.61 6.18 -36.76
CA ALA A 88 -8.32 7.45 -36.82
C ALA A 88 -7.45 8.71 -37.04
N ASP A 89 -6.21 8.53 -37.51
CA ASP A 89 -5.17 9.57 -37.60
C ASP A 89 -5.01 10.37 -36.29
N LEU A 90 -5.30 9.73 -35.15
CA LEU A 90 -5.32 10.36 -33.84
C LEU A 90 -3.99 10.16 -33.10
N ARG A 91 -3.44 11.25 -32.55
CA ARG A 91 -2.14 11.26 -31.86
C ARG A 91 -2.25 11.71 -30.40
N LEU A 92 -2.60 10.78 -29.52
CA LEU A 92 -2.73 11.00 -28.08
C LEU A 92 -1.39 11.24 -27.37
N ASP A 93 -0.27 11.07 -28.07
CA ASP A 93 1.06 11.46 -27.62
C ASP A 93 1.36 12.96 -27.79
N THR A 94 0.44 13.72 -28.39
CA THR A 94 0.56 15.17 -28.65
C THR A 94 -0.57 15.97 -28.01
N GLU A 95 -0.30 17.24 -27.68
CA GLU A 95 -1.34 18.14 -27.17
C GLU A 95 -2.52 18.28 -28.15
N ALA A 96 -2.22 18.35 -29.45
CA ALA A 96 -3.25 18.50 -30.49
C ALA A 96 -4.21 17.29 -30.51
N GLY A 97 -3.68 16.07 -30.45
CA GLY A 97 -4.53 14.88 -30.42
C GLY A 97 -5.26 14.69 -29.10
N ILE A 98 -4.67 15.09 -27.97
CA ILE A 98 -5.38 15.15 -26.69
C ILE A 98 -6.57 16.11 -26.77
N ARG A 99 -6.36 17.32 -27.29
CA ARG A 99 -7.46 18.26 -27.50
C ARG A 99 -8.48 17.69 -28.51
N GLN A 100 -8.06 17.04 -29.57
CA GLN A 100 -8.98 16.43 -30.53
C GLN A 100 -9.89 15.37 -29.89
N ALA A 101 -9.35 14.52 -29.01
CA ALA A 101 -10.09 13.42 -28.40
C ALA A 101 -10.87 13.80 -27.13
N PHE A 102 -10.33 14.72 -26.33
CA PHE A 102 -10.76 14.98 -24.96
C PHE A 102 -11.16 16.44 -24.67
N SER A 103 -11.31 17.29 -25.70
CA SER A 103 -11.73 18.69 -25.48
C SER A 103 -13.12 18.81 -24.87
N GLY A 104 -13.27 19.83 -24.02
CA GLY A 104 -14.56 20.24 -23.47
C GLY A 104 -14.87 19.53 -22.17
N ASN A 105 -16.02 18.85 -22.12
CA ASN A 105 -16.51 18.10 -20.98
C ASN A 105 -16.80 16.65 -21.40
N LEU A 106 -17.25 15.83 -20.47
CA LEU A 106 -17.57 14.41 -20.74
C LEU A 106 -18.60 14.23 -21.87
N GLU A 107 -19.53 15.16 -22.06
CA GLU A 107 -20.60 15.09 -23.07
C GLU A 107 -20.10 15.38 -24.49
N ASN A 108 -19.02 16.16 -24.62
CA ASN A 108 -18.47 16.59 -25.91
C ASN A 108 -17.11 15.94 -26.23
N SER A 109 -16.72 14.94 -25.44
CA SER A 109 -15.45 14.24 -25.56
C SER A 109 -15.66 12.90 -26.27
N SER A 110 -15.32 12.83 -27.56
CA SER A 110 -15.42 11.60 -28.36
C SER A 110 -14.54 10.47 -27.82
N GLY A 111 -13.44 10.83 -27.14
CA GLY A 111 -12.59 9.88 -26.42
C GLY A 111 -13.31 9.31 -25.19
N TRP A 112 -13.98 10.16 -24.41
CA TRP A 112 -14.77 9.68 -23.26
C TRP A 112 -15.95 8.81 -23.67
N GLU A 113 -16.67 9.18 -24.74
CA GLU A 113 -17.75 8.37 -25.30
C GLU A 113 -17.29 6.92 -25.56
N ARG A 114 -16.13 6.76 -26.20
CA ARG A 114 -15.54 5.44 -26.48
C ARG A 114 -15.05 4.72 -25.23
N ILE A 115 -14.39 5.44 -24.31
CA ILE A 115 -13.93 4.87 -23.03
C ILE A 115 -15.11 4.36 -22.18
N SER A 116 -16.25 5.06 -22.23
CA SER A 116 -17.45 4.75 -21.45
C SER A 116 -18.43 3.80 -22.15
N SER A 117 -18.22 3.49 -23.44
CA SER A 117 -19.07 2.59 -24.22
C SER A 117 -19.00 1.15 -23.71
N THR A 118 -20.08 0.41 -23.95
CA THR A 118 -20.17 -1.05 -23.76
C THR A 118 -20.24 -1.81 -25.07
N ASP A 119 -20.34 -1.09 -26.20
CA ASP A 119 -20.37 -1.68 -27.53
C ASP A 119 -18.95 -2.14 -27.92
N PRO A 120 -18.72 -3.45 -28.20
CA PRO A 120 -17.40 -3.97 -28.53
C PRO A 120 -16.76 -3.32 -29.77
N ASP A 121 -17.55 -2.75 -30.68
CA ASP A 121 -17.06 -2.10 -31.89
C ASP A 121 -16.67 -0.62 -31.66
N LEU A 122 -17.09 -0.05 -30.52
CA LEU A 122 -16.84 1.37 -30.17
C LEU A 122 -15.96 1.53 -28.93
N VAL A 123 -15.93 0.55 -28.03
CA VAL A 123 -15.24 0.64 -26.75
C VAL A 123 -13.74 0.76 -26.95
N MET A 124 -13.13 1.67 -26.20
CA MET A 124 -11.68 1.86 -26.18
C MET A 124 -11.11 1.60 -24.78
N PRO A 125 -10.03 0.82 -24.65
CA PRO A 125 -9.34 0.12 -25.74
C PRO A 125 -10.16 -1.07 -26.31
N PRO A 126 -9.93 -1.47 -27.57
CA PRO A 126 -10.66 -2.56 -28.21
C PRO A 126 -10.43 -3.90 -27.49
N PRO A 127 -11.42 -4.81 -27.42
CA PRO A 127 -11.27 -6.09 -26.72
C PRO A 127 -10.15 -6.99 -27.28
N ASP A 128 -9.84 -6.90 -28.57
CA ASP A 128 -8.78 -7.66 -29.24
C ASP A 128 -7.37 -7.05 -29.06
N SER A 129 -7.28 -5.84 -28.53
CA SER A 129 -6.00 -5.17 -28.24
C SER A 129 -5.24 -5.77 -27.04
N HIS A 130 -5.92 -6.62 -26.25
CA HIS A 130 -5.46 -7.15 -24.96
C HIS A 130 -4.99 -6.05 -23.99
N SER A 131 -5.49 -4.83 -24.16
CA SER A 131 -5.21 -3.67 -23.30
C SER A 131 -6.49 -3.31 -22.56
N GLU A 132 -6.62 -3.71 -21.30
CA GLU A 132 -7.80 -3.38 -20.49
C GLU A 132 -7.57 -2.12 -19.68
N LEU A 133 -8.60 -1.28 -19.56
CA LEU A 133 -8.57 -0.07 -18.73
C LEU A 133 -9.14 -0.40 -17.35
N GLU A 134 -8.30 -0.32 -16.33
CA GLU A 134 -8.70 -0.60 -14.96
C GLU A 134 -9.76 0.41 -14.47
N PRO A 135 -10.67 0.03 -13.54
CA PRO A 135 -11.70 0.95 -13.04
C PRO A 135 -11.14 2.26 -12.47
N ALA A 136 -9.99 2.19 -11.77
CA ALA A 136 -9.33 3.38 -11.22
C ALA A 136 -8.72 4.28 -12.32
N GLU A 137 -8.15 3.68 -13.38
CA GLU A 137 -7.62 4.41 -14.53
C GLU A 137 -8.73 5.12 -15.30
N ARG A 138 -9.87 4.43 -15.50
CA ARG A 138 -11.09 5.00 -16.12
C ARG A 138 -11.63 6.17 -15.31
N GLU A 139 -11.66 6.04 -13.99
CA GLU A 139 -12.13 7.10 -13.11
C GLU A 139 -11.19 8.31 -13.10
N ALA A 140 -9.87 8.09 -13.11
CA ALA A 140 -8.89 9.17 -13.24
C ALA A 140 -9.08 9.94 -14.56
N LEU A 141 -9.27 9.24 -15.68
CA LEU A 141 -9.59 9.85 -16.97
C LEU A 141 -10.91 10.63 -16.90
N ARG A 142 -11.95 10.09 -16.26
CA ARG A 142 -13.24 10.77 -16.08
C ARG A 142 -13.07 12.11 -15.37
N ILE A 143 -12.38 12.12 -14.23
CA ILE A 143 -12.15 13.31 -13.42
C ILE A 143 -11.35 14.34 -14.22
N TRP A 144 -10.25 13.92 -14.83
CA TRP A 144 -9.41 14.81 -15.63
C TRP A 144 -10.14 15.42 -16.84
N ILE A 145 -10.95 14.64 -17.56
CA ILE A 145 -11.76 15.15 -18.68
C ILE A 145 -12.86 16.07 -18.17
N SER A 146 -13.50 15.77 -17.03
CA SER A 146 -14.48 16.69 -16.44
C SER A 146 -13.88 18.03 -16.00
N ASP A 147 -12.58 18.02 -15.64
CA ASP A 147 -11.82 19.21 -15.26
C ASP A 147 -11.23 19.96 -16.48
N GLY A 148 -11.63 19.57 -17.69
CA GLY A 148 -11.28 20.24 -18.94
C GLY A 148 -10.10 19.62 -19.68
N GLY A 149 -9.62 18.44 -19.27
CA GLY A 149 -8.64 17.67 -20.02
C GLY A 149 -7.31 18.39 -20.20
N GLN A 150 -6.85 19.12 -19.17
CA GLN A 150 -5.66 19.96 -19.28
C GLN A 150 -4.42 19.14 -19.65
N TRP A 151 -3.74 19.54 -20.71
CA TRP A 151 -2.47 18.97 -21.13
C TRP A 151 -1.31 19.58 -20.33
N GLU A 152 -0.39 18.74 -19.89
CA GLU A 152 0.91 19.17 -19.40
C GLU A 152 1.99 18.74 -20.39
N GLY A 153 2.91 19.67 -20.70
CA GLY A 153 4.09 19.38 -21.51
C GLY A 153 5.00 18.33 -20.86
N HIS A 154 6.08 17.98 -21.55
CA HIS A 154 7.06 17.05 -20.97
C HIS A 154 7.63 17.65 -19.67
N TRP A 155 7.73 16.84 -18.61
CA TRP A 155 8.13 17.26 -17.27
C TRP A 155 9.46 18.02 -17.23
N SER A 156 10.39 17.71 -18.14
CA SER A 156 11.70 18.39 -18.25
C SER A 156 11.62 19.85 -18.71
N PHE A 157 10.50 20.27 -19.30
CA PHE A 157 10.28 21.65 -19.75
C PHE A 157 9.38 22.44 -18.80
N ILE A 158 8.89 21.80 -17.73
CA ILE A 158 8.09 22.43 -16.70
C ILE A 158 9.05 22.80 -15.56
N PRO A 159 9.21 24.08 -15.21
CA PRO A 159 10.07 24.47 -14.10
C PRO A 159 9.65 23.76 -12.81
N PRO A 160 10.58 23.12 -12.08
CA PRO A 160 10.26 22.51 -10.81
C PRO A 160 9.81 23.59 -9.81
N VAL A 161 8.75 23.29 -9.08
CA VAL A 161 8.23 24.14 -8.01
C VAL A 161 8.62 23.51 -6.67
N SER A 162 9.05 24.32 -5.71
CA SER A 162 9.36 23.83 -4.37
C SER A 162 8.11 23.27 -3.71
N ALA A 163 8.17 22.01 -3.26
CA ALA A 163 7.14 21.43 -2.42
C ALA A 163 7.26 21.98 -0.99
N GLU A 164 6.13 22.09 -0.30
CA GLU A 164 6.12 22.35 1.13
C GLU A 164 6.59 21.09 1.87
N VAL A 165 7.63 21.24 2.68
CA VAL A 165 8.21 20.12 3.43
C VAL A 165 7.29 19.80 4.62
N PRO A 166 6.82 18.54 4.77
CA PRO A 166 6.04 18.14 5.93
C PRO A 166 6.81 18.40 7.22
N TRP A 167 6.10 18.84 8.26
CA TRP A 167 6.70 19.06 9.59
C TRP A 167 7.92 19.99 9.57
N SER A 168 7.88 21.04 8.74
CA SER A 168 8.97 21.99 8.60
C SER A 168 8.95 23.11 9.64
N ASP A 169 7.76 23.47 10.14
CA ASP A 169 7.55 24.43 11.21
C ASP A 169 7.47 23.78 12.60
N ASP A 170 7.67 24.59 13.64
CA ASP A 170 7.74 24.10 15.03
C ASP A 170 6.41 23.51 15.53
N VAL A 171 5.28 24.05 15.05
CA VAL A 171 3.95 23.61 15.50
C VAL A 171 3.64 22.23 14.93
N SER A 172 3.92 22.02 13.64
CA SER A 172 3.72 20.73 13.00
C SER A 172 4.71 19.68 13.52
N ARG A 173 5.98 20.04 13.78
CA ARG A 173 6.94 19.13 14.46
C ARG A 173 6.48 18.71 15.84
N GLN A 174 5.99 19.64 16.66
CA GLN A 174 5.48 19.33 17.99
C GLN A 174 4.29 18.37 17.90
N THR A 175 3.41 18.58 16.91
CA THR A 175 2.27 17.70 16.64
C THR A 175 2.73 16.28 16.30
N LEU A 176 3.73 16.14 15.41
CA LEU A 176 4.33 14.85 15.08
C LEU A 176 4.93 14.18 16.33
N ALA A 177 5.71 14.91 17.12
CA ALA A 177 6.36 14.35 18.30
C ALA A 177 5.37 13.88 19.38
N SER A 178 4.22 14.54 19.50
CA SER A 178 3.16 14.12 20.41
C SER A 178 2.36 12.93 19.88
N ALA A 179 2.14 12.83 18.57
CA ALA A 179 1.40 11.74 17.96
C ALA A 179 2.23 10.46 17.75
N HIS A 180 3.51 10.64 17.42
CA HIS A 180 4.46 9.59 17.03
C HIS A 180 5.85 9.83 17.66
N PRO A 181 5.97 9.76 19.00
CA PRO A 181 7.23 10.01 19.70
C PRO A 181 8.37 9.08 19.26
N GLU A 182 8.05 7.87 18.80
CA GLU A 182 9.00 6.85 18.36
C GLU A 182 9.78 7.20 17.08
N VAL A 183 9.29 8.15 16.28
CA VAL A 183 9.87 8.53 14.98
C VAL A 183 10.15 10.03 14.87
N ALA A 184 9.87 10.80 15.93
CA ALA A 184 10.07 12.25 15.92
C ALA A 184 11.53 12.64 15.63
N SER A 185 12.48 11.86 16.14
CA SER A 185 13.93 12.05 15.93
C SER A 185 14.45 11.42 14.63
N TRP A 186 13.59 10.73 13.86
CA TRP A 186 14.00 10.04 12.63
C TRP A 186 14.24 10.99 11.47
N ILE A 187 13.57 12.16 11.46
CA ILE A 187 13.76 13.19 10.43
C ILE A 187 15.11 13.88 10.63
N ARG A 188 16.10 13.56 9.80
CA ARG A 188 17.44 14.20 9.79
C ARG A 188 17.55 15.28 8.73
N ASN A 189 16.80 15.14 7.63
CA ASN A 189 16.77 16.07 6.52
C ASN A 189 15.34 16.24 5.95
N PRO A 190 15.10 17.22 5.05
CA PRO A 190 13.78 17.47 4.47
C PRO A 190 13.18 16.28 3.71
N ILE A 191 13.99 15.42 3.11
CA ILE A 191 13.53 14.24 2.34
C ILE A 191 12.91 13.21 3.30
N ASP A 192 13.53 13.00 4.46
CA ASP A 192 13.04 12.07 5.49
C ASP A 192 11.62 12.44 5.93
N ALA A 193 11.29 13.74 5.98
CA ALA A 193 9.95 14.17 6.30
C ALA A 193 8.90 13.69 5.28
N PHE A 194 9.21 13.74 3.98
CA PHE A 194 8.31 13.20 2.95
C PHE A 194 8.18 11.67 3.04
N VAL A 195 9.30 10.98 3.30
CA VAL A 195 9.30 9.52 3.46
C VAL A 195 8.49 9.11 4.68
N LEU A 196 8.72 9.75 5.82
CA LEU A 196 7.99 9.47 7.06
C LEU A 196 6.49 9.74 6.88
N ARG A 197 6.12 10.82 6.17
CA ARG A 197 4.72 11.10 5.84
C ARG A 197 4.07 9.94 5.11
N ARG A 198 4.73 9.44 4.08
CA ARG A 198 4.20 8.31 3.31
C ARG A 198 4.11 7.03 4.15
N LEU A 199 5.09 6.76 5.02
CA LEU A 199 5.06 5.60 5.92
C LEU A 199 3.88 5.67 6.89
N LEU A 200 3.69 6.80 7.56
CA LEU A 200 2.59 6.99 8.51
C LEU A 200 1.22 6.92 7.81
N ASP A 201 1.08 7.50 6.61
CA ASP A 201 -0.13 7.37 5.78
C ASP A 201 -0.42 5.92 5.35
N GLN A 202 0.54 5.00 5.48
CA GLN A 202 0.38 3.56 5.24
C GLN A 202 0.33 2.74 6.54
N GLY A 203 0.32 3.39 7.71
CA GLY A 203 0.37 2.70 9.00
C GLY A 203 1.69 1.98 9.27
N LEU A 204 2.77 2.42 8.60
CA LEU A 204 4.13 1.88 8.76
C LEU A 204 4.99 2.84 9.58
N ILE A 205 5.95 2.27 10.30
CA ILE A 205 7.02 3.01 10.98
C ILE A 205 8.38 2.60 10.40
N PRO A 206 9.35 3.53 10.34
CA PRO A 206 10.73 3.20 9.99
C PRO A 206 11.32 2.16 10.95
N ASN A 207 12.25 1.36 10.41
CA ASN A 207 13.07 0.48 11.24
C ASN A 207 14.10 1.29 12.02
N GLN A 208 14.58 0.71 13.13
CA GLN A 208 15.76 1.21 13.83
C GLN A 208 16.99 1.10 12.94
N ASP A 209 17.98 1.94 13.22
CA ASP A 209 19.27 1.88 12.57
C ASP A 209 19.91 0.50 12.77
N ALA A 210 20.69 0.07 11.77
CA ALA A 210 21.49 -1.13 11.91
C ALA A 210 22.59 -0.92 12.97
N ASP A 211 23.00 -2.00 13.61
CA ASP A 211 24.23 -2.01 14.41
C ASP A 211 25.42 -1.56 13.55
N ARG A 212 26.41 -0.94 14.20
CA ARG A 212 27.54 -0.27 13.55
C ARG A 212 28.29 -1.24 12.63
N GLU A 213 28.47 -2.49 13.05
CA GLU A 213 29.12 -3.54 12.27
C GLU A 213 28.36 -3.87 10.98
N ARG A 214 27.03 -4.03 11.06
CA ARG A 214 26.19 -4.24 9.88
C ARG A 214 26.15 -3.01 8.99
N LEU A 215 26.14 -1.81 9.57
CA LEU A 215 26.13 -0.56 8.82
C LEU A 215 27.41 -0.43 7.97
N LEU A 216 28.58 -0.58 8.59
CA LEU A 216 29.87 -0.56 7.89
C LEU A 216 29.95 -1.63 6.81
N ARG A 217 29.50 -2.86 7.12
CA ARG A 217 29.52 -3.95 6.14
C ARG A 217 28.63 -3.66 4.93
N ARG A 218 27.46 -3.05 5.12
CA ARG A 218 26.55 -2.69 4.00
C ARG A 218 27.19 -1.63 3.12
N VAL A 219 27.67 -0.54 3.72
CA VAL A 219 28.20 0.59 2.96
C VAL A 219 29.48 0.23 2.20
N THR A 220 30.37 -0.55 2.80
CA THR A 220 31.59 -1.03 2.11
C THR A 220 31.27 -1.98 0.95
N LEU A 221 30.29 -2.88 1.10
CA LEU A 221 29.83 -3.72 0.00
C LEU A 221 29.19 -2.91 -1.13
N ASP A 222 28.40 -1.89 -0.80
CA ASP A 222 27.73 -1.06 -1.81
C ASP A 222 28.73 -0.16 -2.56
N LEU A 223 29.71 0.41 -1.86
CA LEU A 223 30.68 1.33 -2.44
C LEU A 223 31.83 0.62 -3.17
N THR A 224 32.32 -0.49 -2.61
CA THR A 224 33.56 -1.15 -3.09
C THR A 224 33.33 -2.56 -3.64
N GLY A 225 32.18 -3.17 -3.36
CA GLY A 225 31.91 -4.57 -3.68
C GLY A 225 32.61 -5.59 -2.77
N LEU A 226 33.34 -5.13 -1.74
CA LEU A 226 34.11 -5.96 -0.82
C LEU A 226 33.62 -5.77 0.64
N PRO A 227 33.70 -6.80 1.49
CA PRO A 227 33.45 -6.64 2.92
C PRO A 227 34.57 -5.80 3.58
N PRO A 228 34.30 -5.15 4.72
CA PRO A 228 35.31 -4.37 5.42
C PRO A 228 36.43 -5.28 5.94
N THR A 229 37.65 -4.78 5.95
CA THR A 229 38.75 -5.43 6.66
C THR A 229 38.54 -5.33 8.17
N VAL A 230 39.21 -6.19 8.93
CA VAL A 230 39.17 -6.14 10.40
C VAL A 230 39.70 -4.79 10.91
N ALA A 231 40.74 -4.24 10.28
CA ALA A 231 41.30 -2.94 10.66
C ALA A 231 40.32 -1.77 10.44
N GLU A 232 39.58 -1.77 9.33
CA GLU A 232 38.54 -0.77 9.06
C GLU A 232 37.36 -0.90 10.03
N LEU A 233 36.96 -2.14 10.37
CA LEU A 233 35.93 -2.38 11.37
C LEU A 233 36.34 -1.86 12.74
N ASP A 234 37.55 -2.20 13.20
CA ASP A 234 38.06 -1.74 14.49
C ASP A 234 38.18 -0.21 14.55
N ALA A 235 38.67 0.41 13.47
CA ALA A 235 38.76 1.86 13.37
C ALA A 235 37.37 2.52 13.42
N PHE A 236 36.40 1.99 12.67
CA PHE A 236 35.04 2.52 12.66
C PHE A 236 34.32 2.35 13.99
N LEU A 237 34.50 1.22 14.68
CA LEU A 237 33.89 0.98 15.99
C LEU A 237 34.52 1.82 17.11
N ALA A 238 35.78 2.23 16.95
CA ALA A 238 36.48 3.10 17.89
C ALA A 238 36.21 4.60 17.66
N ASP A 239 35.58 4.97 16.54
CA ASP A 239 35.25 6.36 16.24
C ASP A 239 33.90 6.76 16.88
N ASP A 240 33.96 7.50 17.99
CA ASP A 240 32.78 8.04 18.68
C ASP A 240 32.37 9.44 18.17
N SER A 241 32.95 9.92 17.07
CA SER A 241 32.56 11.20 16.49
C SER A 241 31.12 11.16 15.95
N ALA A 242 30.48 12.34 15.88
CA ALA A 242 29.12 12.46 15.36
C ALA A 242 29.02 12.17 13.85
N ASP A 243 30.16 12.23 13.15
CA ASP A 243 30.36 12.06 11.71
C ASP A 243 31.14 10.78 11.37
N ALA A 244 31.23 9.82 12.30
CA ALA A 244 31.98 8.57 12.09
C ALA A 244 31.51 7.79 10.85
N TYR A 245 30.21 7.83 10.54
CA TYR A 245 29.67 7.17 9.35
C TYR A 245 30.12 7.85 8.07
N GLU A 246 30.09 9.18 8.04
CA GLU A 246 30.53 10.00 6.91
C GLU A 246 32.04 9.78 6.65
N HIS A 247 32.87 9.72 7.69
CA HIS A 247 34.29 9.38 7.56
C HIS A 247 34.53 7.98 6.98
N ALA A 248 33.62 7.03 7.20
CA ALA A 248 33.73 5.69 6.63
C ALA A 248 33.28 5.61 5.15
N VAL A 249 32.64 6.67 4.64
CA VAL A 249 32.12 6.75 3.27
C VAL A 249 33.04 7.52 2.33
N ASP A 250 33.70 8.58 2.83
CA ASP A 250 34.62 9.45 2.08
C ASP A 250 35.93 8.75 1.63
#